data_AF-A0A6P0TT91-F1
#
_entry.id   AF-A0A6P0TT91-F1
#
_cell.length_a   1.000
_cell.length_b   1.000
_cell.length_c   1.000
_cell.angle_alpha   90.00
_cell.angle_beta   90.00
_cell.angle_gamma   90.00
#
_symmetry.space_group_name_H-M   'P 1'
#
loop_
_entity.id
_entity.type
_entity.pdbx_description
1 polymer ?
#
loop_
_entity_poly.entity_id
_entity_poly.type
_entity_poly.pdbx_seq_one_letter_code
_entity_poly.pdbx_strand_id
1 'polypeptide(L)'
;MTDDTELLNITSALGLEQVNTVPSITFLGEVSVEPLMAVEIIQEALTEVQQNLADFAASETFETDILNVFGESANVDLGQTIVDGLAAGEDLPQIIVVPVELMNGAAGGFDSLTGTVYLADSLINSNSVVASETSPVIGIETSSVICRGEWHSPSVDMAVMPNSCNSNSAMESETSPVIRRGEWHSPSVDMAVKQSPNLVDVLTEEVAHNIDSKLNLTDAPGDEGEYLAALVSGDDLSEEEIERLRSEDDRVDILDGAVVVEANSELTFESKTFPTGDGPLGMATADFDKDGKQDIVVANSGTDSDTVSVLFGDGRGGVLATSTFGVGGKPAYVAVGDFNGDRNPDIATTNFEDDNVAVLLGDGRGTFIASGKFAVGDRPFDLAVADVNGDRKLDIVTANTLGDTVSILLGNGNGSFAESISYPVKADTPSAIVVENFNSDGIFDIVVTNYKSNNISVLLGNGDGSFGLPVNFEVGGSEPTGIAAKDLNGDNKLDVVVARENSENISVMFGTGNGSFGFPNNFQVGDNPEDVAIGDLNGDGKQDIVIANQDSNNVSVLLGQGRGSFSDAINFNVGEKPLDVIVEDFNKDGKLDIATTNFDSDTISILTNTTEIPTT
;
A
#
# COMPACT_ATOMS: atom_id res chain seq x y z
N MET A 1 -5.10 -43.21 20.30
CA MET A 1 -3.89 -42.36 20.43
C MET A 1 -4.09 -41.45 21.63
N THR A 2 -3.13 -40.62 21.98
CA THR A 2 -3.26 -39.65 23.08
C THR A 2 -4.17 -38.48 22.69
N ASP A 3 -4.47 -37.67 23.70
CA ASP A 3 -5.56 -36.70 23.78
C ASP A 3 -4.86 -35.38 24.15
N ASP A 4 -4.28 -34.73 23.14
CA ASP A 4 -3.21 -33.73 23.29
C ASP A 4 -3.72 -32.31 22.93
N THR A 5 -4.87 -31.93 23.51
CA THR A 5 -5.40 -30.55 23.50
C THR A 5 -5.45 -29.99 24.93
N GLU A 6 -4.31 -29.92 25.61
CA GLU A 6 -4.21 -29.24 26.92
C GLU A 6 -4.17 -27.70 26.71
N LEU A 7 -5.32 -27.05 26.93
CA LEU A 7 -5.42 -25.58 27.01
C LEU A 7 -4.48 -25.04 28.11
N LEU A 8 -3.42 -24.35 27.69
CA LEU A 8 -2.38 -23.86 28.59
C LEU A 8 -2.81 -22.54 29.23
N ASN A 9 -3.56 -22.64 30.34
CA ASN A 9 -4.11 -21.50 31.05
C ASN A 9 -3.05 -20.79 31.93
N ILE A 10 -2.14 -20.09 31.27
CA ILE A 10 -0.89 -19.52 31.82
C ILE A 10 -1.12 -18.46 32.90
N THR A 11 -2.24 -17.73 32.88
CA THR A 11 -2.60 -16.76 33.94
C THR A 11 -2.56 -17.40 35.34
N SER A 12 -3.02 -18.65 35.46
CA SER A 12 -3.00 -19.42 36.70
C SER A 12 -1.61 -19.90 37.14
N ALA A 13 -0.63 -19.92 36.23
CA ALA A 13 0.73 -20.41 36.46
C ALA A 13 1.72 -19.30 36.85
N LEU A 14 1.52 -18.07 36.36
CA LEU A 14 2.41 -16.93 36.63
C LEU A 14 2.13 -16.24 37.98
N GLY A 15 0.97 -16.46 38.59
CA GLY A 15 0.64 -15.91 39.91
C GLY A 15 0.36 -14.40 39.92
N LEU A 16 0.03 -13.84 38.75
CA LEU A 16 -0.59 -12.52 38.64
C LEU A 16 -1.96 -12.56 39.33
N GLU A 17 -2.24 -11.64 40.25
CA GLU A 17 -3.62 -11.48 40.75
C GLU A 17 -4.49 -10.94 39.60
N GLN A 18 -5.67 -11.53 39.38
CA GLN A 18 -6.66 -10.94 38.47
C GLN A 18 -7.01 -9.53 38.99
N VAL A 19 -6.57 -8.52 38.25
CA VAL A 19 -7.21 -7.21 38.29
C VAL A 19 -8.55 -7.38 37.58
N ASN A 20 -9.64 -6.91 38.17
CA ASN A 20 -11.01 -7.09 37.66
C ASN A 20 -11.31 -6.23 36.39
N THR A 21 -10.32 -6.02 35.53
CA THR A 21 -10.36 -5.16 34.33
C THR A 21 -9.62 -5.81 33.14
N VAL A 22 -9.27 -7.09 33.27
CA VAL A 22 -8.43 -7.86 32.34
C VAL A 22 -9.19 -9.13 31.94
N PRO A 23 -9.44 -9.38 30.64
CA PRO A 23 -10.14 -10.59 30.21
C PRO A 23 -9.27 -11.84 30.39
N SER A 24 -9.88 -13.02 30.23
CA SER A 24 -9.14 -14.28 30.26
C SER A 24 -8.38 -14.48 28.95
N ILE A 25 -7.12 -14.06 28.88
CA ILE A 25 -6.22 -14.36 27.75
C ILE A 25 -5.69 -15.78 27.91
N THR A 26 -5.82 -16.59 26.85
CA THR A 26 -5.38 -17.99 26.79
C THR A 26 -4.73 -18.29 25.44
N PHE A 27 -3.97 -19.41 25.35
CA PHE A 27 -3.17 -19.76 24.18
C PHE A 27 -3.49 -21.18 23.72
N LEU A 28 -3.60 -21.38 22.41
CA LEU A 28 -3.93 -22.67 21.78
C LEU A 28 -2.77 -23.12 20.87
N GLY A 29 -2.20 -24.31 21.12
CA GLY A 29 -1.07 -24.82 20.32
C GLY A 29 0.30 -24.18 20.65
N GLU A 30 1.27 -24.35 19.76
CA GLU A 30 2.60 -23.72 19.86
C GLU A 30 2.60 -22.37 19.11
N VAL A 31 2.17 -21.30 19.80
CA VAL A 31 2.26 -19.92 19.29
C VAL A 31 3.71 -19.44 19.19
N SER A 32 3.98 -18.56 18.24
CA SER A 32 5.28 -17.94 18.00
C SER A 32 5.57 -16.73 18.91
N VAL A 33 4.53 -16.08 19.44
CA VAL A 33 4.63 -14.96 20.40
C VAL A 33 4.94 -15.45 21.82
N GLU A 34 5.71 -14.68 22.60
CA GLU A 34 5.96 -14.99 24.01
C GLU A 34 4.70 -14.69 24.86
N PRO A 35 4.18 -15.63 25.68
CA PRO A 35 2.87 -15.48 26.32
C PRO A 35 2.70 -14.34 27.32
N LEU A 36 3.76 -13.91 28.03
CA LEU A 36 3.67 -12.75 28.93
C LEU A 36 3.70 -11.44 28.14
N MET A 37 4.58 -11.35 27.14
CA MET A 37 4.65 -10.23 26.20
C MET A 37 3.31 -10.03 25.47
N ALA A 38 2.69 -11.11 25.00
CA ALA A 38 1.38 -11.07 24.35
C ALA A 38 0.27 -10.52 25.27
N VAL A 39 0.27 -10.91 26.56
CA VAL A 39 -0.67 -10.39 27.56
C VAL A 39 -0.48 -8.89 27.81
N GLU A 40 0.76 -8.40 27.82
CA GLU A 40 1.04 -6.97 27.99
C GLU A 40 0.57 -6.15 26.77
N ILE A 41 0.85 -6.61 25.55
CA ILE A 41 0.44 -5.95 24.28
C ILE A 41 -1.09 -5.91 24.12
N ILE A 42 -1.77 -7.05 24.32
CA ILE A 42 -3.24 -7.13 24.26
C ILE A 42 -3.87 -6.21 25.32
N GLN A 43 -3.31 -6.14 26.53
CA GLN A 43 -3.85 -5.28 27.57
C GLN A 43 -3.67 -3.77 27.28
N GLU A 44 -2.57 -3.37 26.64
CA GLU A 44 -2.39 -1.98 26.21
C GLU A 44 -3.43 -1.62 25.13
N ALA A 45 -3.56 -2.45 24.09
CA ALA A 45 -4.56 -2.24 23.03
C ALA A 45 -6.01 -2.24 23.55
N LEU A 46 -6.39 -3.19 24.43
CA LEU A 46 -7.71 -3.21 25.08
C LEU A 46 -7.99 -1.95 25.90
N THR A 47 -6.96 -1.30 26.47
CA THR A 47 -7.14 -0.06 27.23
C THR A 47 -7.48 1.11 26.30
N GLU A 48 -6.97 1.09 25.06
CA GLU A 48 -7.34 2.05 24.01
C GLU A 48 -8.76 1.80 23.49
N VAL A 49 -9.11 0.55 23.17
CA VAL A 49 -10.49 0.16 22.80
C VAL A 49 -11.50 0.57 23.87
N GLN A 50 -11.18 0.38 25.16
CA GLN A 50 -12.02 0.83 26.28
C GLN A 50 -12.22 2.35 26.32
N GLN A 51 -11.18 3.14 26.07
CA GLN A 51 -11.27 4.60 26.05
C GLN A 51 -12.06 5.08 24.83
N ASN A 52 -11.83 4.49 23.66
CA ASN A 52 -12.54 4.82 22.44
C ASN A 52 -14.05 4.50 22.57
N LEU A 53 -14.41 3.32 23.10
CA LEU A 53 -15.79 2.97 23.43
C LEU A 53 -16.42 3.90 24.49
N ALA A 54 -15.63 4.41 25.45
CA ALA A 54 -16.12 5.38 26.44
C ALA A 54 -16.47 6.75 25.82
N ASP A 55 -15.67 7.21 24.85
CA ASP A 55 -15.92 8.47 24.14
C ASP A 55 -17.08 8.32 23.13
N PHE A 56 -17.20 7.17 22.47
CA PHE A 56 -18.37 6.81 21.65
C PHE A 56 -19.67 6.76 22.47
N ALA A 57 -19.66 6.09 23.63
CA ALA A 57 -20.80 6.05 24.56
C ALA A 57 -21.22 7.42 25.10
N ALA A 58 -20.35 8.43 24.99
CA ALA A 58 -20.58 9.81 25.39
C ALA A 58 -20.93 10.76 24.22
N SER A 59 -21.03 10.26 22.98
CA SER A 59 -21.28 11.08 21.78
C SER A 59 -22.72 11.65 21.74
N GLU A 60 -22.93 12.72 20.97
CA GLU A 60 -24.29 13.23 20.70
C GLU A 60 -25.03 12.39 19.63
N THR A 61 -24.35 11.43 18.99
CA THR A 61 -24.86 10.61 17.88
C THR A 61 -25.21 9.18 18.25
N PHE A 62 -24.74 8.67 19.40
CA PHE A 62 -24.83 7.27 19.87
C PHE A 62 -26.18 6.57 19.65
N GLU A 63 -27.32 7.23 19.89
CA GLU A 63 -28.66 6.66 19.64
C GLU A 63 -28.89 6.33 18.14
N THR A 64 -28.37 7.16 17.25
CA THR A 64 -28.42 6.95 15.80
C THR A 64 -27.38 5.91 15.38
N ASP A 65 -26.19 5.96 15.96
CA ASP A 65 -25.05 5.10 15.62
C ASP A 65 -25.32 3.64 15.98
N ILE A 66 -25.85 3.36 17.18
CA ILE A 66 -26.25 2.00 17.60
C ILE A 66 -27.36 1.43 16.72
N LEU A 67 -28.34 2.25 16.30
CA LEU A 67 -29.39 1.84 15.36
C LEU A 67 -28.88 1.68 13.93
N ASN A 68 -27.74 2.30 13.61
CA ASN A 68 -27.13 2.22 12.30
C ASN A 68 -26.25 0.99 12.14
N VAL A 69 -25.39 0.70 13.12
CA VAL A 69 -24.53 -0.50 13.17
C VAL A 69 -25.41 -1.73 13.36
N PHE A 70 -26.04 -1.87 14.52
CA PHE A 70 -26.76 -3.08 14.93
C PHE A 70 -28.24 -3.13 14.43
N GLY A 71 -28.56 -2.32 13.43
CA GLY A 71 -29.85 -2.25 12.73
C GLY A 71 -31.00 -1.52 13.44
N GLU A 72 -32.01 -1.08 12.67
CA GLU A 72 -33.16 -0.28 13.16
C GLU A 72 -33.97 -0.91 14.32
N SER A 73 -33.80 -2.21 14.57
CA SER A 73 -34.44 -2.93 15.68
C SER A 73 -33.63 -3.01 16.97
N ALA A 74 -32.38 -2.52 16.98
CA ALA A 74 -31.51 -2.55 18.14
C ALA A 74 -32.10 -1.81 19.35
N ASN A 75 -31.85 -2.34 20.54
CA ASN A 75 -32.36 -1.77 21.79
C ASN A 75 -31.33 -0.79 22.38
N VAL A 76 -31.40 0.50 22.02
CA VAL A 76 -30.42 1.53 22.42
C VAL A 76 -30.16 1.59 23.93
N ASP A 77 -31.20 1.45 24.78
CA ASP A 77 -31.04 1.39 26.25
C ASP A 77 -30.12 0.22 26.70
N LEU A 78 -30.19 -0.90 25.99
CA LEU A 78 -29.33 -2.08 26.21
C LEU A 78 -27.95 -1.89 25.55
N GLY A 79 -27.88 -1.30 24.36
CA GLY A 79 -26.62 -0.93 23.70
C GLY A 79 -25.75 -0.04 24.59
N GLN A 80 -26.30 1.05 25.13
CA GLN A 80 -25.63 1.90 26.13
C GLN A 80 -25.15 1.07 27.32
N THR A 81 -26.01 0.18 27.86
CA THR A 81 -25.65 -0.65 29.03
C THR A 81 -24.49 -1.61 28.73
N ILE A 82 -24.39 -2.14 27.50
CA ILE A 82 -23.30 -3.04 27.09
C ILE A 82 -22.00 -2.24 26.86
N VAL A 83 -22.07 -1.12 26.12
CA VAL A 83 -20.89 -0.30 25.80
C VAL A 83 -20.33 0.38 27.05
N ASP A 84 -21.16 0.97 27.91
CA ASP A 84 -20.76 1.51 29.22
C ASP A 84 -20.04 0.45 30.07
N GLY A 85 -20.50 -0.81 30.00
CA GLY A 85 -19.91 -1.95 30.71
C GLY A 85 -18.53 -2.32 30.17
N LEU A 86 -18.43 -2.54 28.86
CA LEU A 86 -17.18 -2.89 28.17
C LEU A 86 -16.11 -1.80 28.36
N ALA A 87 -16.49 -0.53 28.22
CA ALA A 87 -15.64 0.64 28.47
C ALA A 87 -15.17 0.75 29.93
N ALA A 88 -15.96 0.25 30.89
CA ALA A 88 -15.57 0.12 32.30
C ALA A 88 -14.75 -1.14 32.62
N GLY A 89 -14.55 -2.04 31.64
CA GLY A 89 -13.89 -3.33 31.80
C GLY A 89 -14.77 -4.45 32.36
N GLU A 90 -16.10 -4.28 32.38
CA GLU A 90 -17.08 -5.30 32.76
C GLU A 90 -17.50 -6.14 31.52
N ASP A 91 -17.74 -7.44 31.72
CA ASP A 91 -18.22 -8.41 30.71
C ASP A 91 -17.47 -8.43 29.35
N LEU A 92 -16.16 -8.14 29.36
CA LEU A 92 -15.22 -8.31 28.25
C LEU A 92 -15.17 -9.79 27.76
N PRO A 93 -15.00 -10.04 26.45
CA PRO A 93 -14.91 -11.41 25.90
C PRO A 93 -13.68 -12.18 26.40
N GLN A 94 -13.72 -13.51 26.30
CA GLN A 94 -12.51 -14.33 26.43
C GLN A 94 -11.64 -14.14 25.17
N ILE A 95 -10.31 -14.07 25.34
CA ILE A 95 -9.37 -13.98 24.21
C ILE A 95 -8.56 -15.27 24.10
N ILE A 96 -8.48 -15.84 22.91
CA ILE A 96 -7.64 -17.00 22.58
C ILE A 96 -6.64 -16.60 21.49
N VAL A 97 -5.35 -16.64 21.82
CA VAL A 97 -4.27 -16.47 20.85
C VAL A 97 -3.98 -17.81 20.17
N VAL A 98 -3.91 -17.79 18.84
CA VAL A 98 -3.81 -18.96 17.97
C VAL A 98 -2.69 -18.76 16.93
N PRO A 99 -1.92 -19.80 16.57
CA PRO A 99 -1.01 -19.76 15.42
C PRO A 99 -1.76 -19.36 14.14
N VAL A 100 -1.21 -18.40 13.40
CA VAL A 100 -1.81 -17.86 12.17
C VAL A 100 -2.19 -18.94 11.14
N GLU A 101 -1.49 -20.09 11.11
CA GLU A 101 -1.81 -21.21 10.22
C GLU A 101 -3.13 -21.93 10.54
N LEU A 102 -3.74 -21.66 11.70
CA LEU A 102 -5.05 -22.19 12.11
C LEU A 102 -6.16 -21.12 12.07
N MET A 103 -5.81 -19.87 11.78
CA MET A 103 -6.74 -18.74 11.59
C MET A 103 -7.20 -18.60 10.13
N ASN A 104 -6.70 -19.44 9.22
CA ASN A 104 -7.15 -19.54 7.83
C ASN A 104 -7.18 -18.17 7.08
N GLY A 105 -6.14 -17.36 7.29
CA GLY A 105 -5.98 -16.02 6.70
C GLY A 105 -6.38 -14.86 7.62
N ALA A 106 -7.28 -15.10 8.58
CA ALA A 106 -7.82 -14.06 9.45
C ALA A 106 -6.80 -13.50 10.47
N ALA A 107 -6.96 -12.21 10.80
CA ALA A 107 -6.22 -11.55 11.88
C ALA A 107 -6.95 -11.70 13.24
N GLY A 108 -8.26 -11.51 13.24
CA GLY A 108 -9.20 -11.75 14.34
C GLY A 108 -10.09 -12.99 14.11
N GLY A 109 -11.18 -13.09 14.86
CA GLY A 109 -12.33 -13.94 14.59
C GLY A 109 -13.24 -14.08 15.82
N PHE A 110 -14.52 -13.69 15.73
CA PHE A 110 -15.47 -13.81 16.84
C PHE A 110 -16.38 -15.06 16.77
N ASP A 111 -16.33 -15.91 17.80
CA ASP A 111 -17.24 -17.05 17.96
C ASP A 111 -18.49 -16.65 18.76
N SER A 112 -19.60 -16.41 18.04
CA SER A 112 -20.90 -16.05 18.60
C SER A 112 -21.57 -17.17 19.42
N LEU A 113 -21.13 -18.44 19.30
CA LEU A 113 -21.64 -19.56 20.11
C LEU A 113 -21.03 -19.59 21.53
N THR A 114 -19.81 -19.09 21.70
CA THR A 114 -19.12 -19.07 23.02
C THR A 114 -18.87 -17.68 23.59
N GLY A 115 -18.91 -16.62 22.77
CA GLY A 115 -18.54 -15.26 23.16
C GLY A 115 -17.02 -15.06 23.25
N THR A 116 -16.27 -15.77 22.40
CA THR A 116 -14.80 -15.80 22.40
C THR A 116 -14.25 -15.04 21.20
N VAL A 117 -13.27 -14.19 21.44
CA VAL A 117 -12.43 -13.54 20.42
C VAL A 117 -11.18 -14.37 20.19
N TYR A 118 -10.88 -14.66 18.93
CA TYR A 118 -9.66 -15.32 18.50
C TYR A 118 -8.70 -14.28 17.89
N LEU A 119 -7.39 -14.42 18.12
CA LEU A 119 -6.37 -13.53 17.57
C LEU A 119 -5.21 -14.34 17.01
N ALA A 120 -4.77 -13.98 15.80
CA ALA A 120 -3.54 -14.52 15.24
C ALA A 120 -2.31 -14.11 16.09
N ASP A 121 -1.37 -15.02 16.29
CA ASP A 121 -0.12 -14.73 17.00
C ASP A 121 0.82 -13.80 16.21
N SER A 122 0.72 -13.80 14.88
CA SER A 122 1.38 -12.84 13.97
C SER A 122 0.97 -11.39 14.27
N LEU A 123 -0.33 -11.13 14.47
CA LEU A 123 -0.91 -9.83 14.81
C LEU A 123 -0.34 -9.25 16.11
N ILE A 124 -0.03 -10.10 17.09
CA ILE A 124 0.52 -9.66 18.37
C ILE A 124 2.04 -9.45 18.25
N ASN A 125 2.72 -10.30 17.48
CA ASN A 125 4.16 -10.14 17.21
C ASN A 125 4.49 -8.84 16.47
N SER A 126 3.68 -8.41 15.48
CA SER A 126 3.90 -7.14 14.79
C SER A 126 3.78 -5.93 15.72
N ASN A 127 2.78 -5.93 16.60
CA ASN A 127 2.53 -4.87 17.57
C ASN A 127 3.53 -4.86 18.75
N SER A 128 4.38 -5.89 18.89
CA SER A 128 5.33 -6.02 20.01
C SER A 128 6.46 -4.99 20.07
N VAL A 129 6.72 -4.28 18.96
CA VAL A 129 7.92 -3.42 18.82
C VAL A 129 7.83 -2.11 19.62
N VAL A 130 6.65 -1.77 20.16
CA VAL A 130 6.42 -0.51 20.90
C VAL A 130 6.85 -0.59 22.38
N ALA A 131 6.85 -1.78 23.00
CA ALA A 131 6.85 -1.92 24.46
C ALA A 131 8.22 -1.87 25.18
N SER A 132 9.36 -1.95 24.47
CA SER A 132 10.64 -2.36 25.09
C SER A 132 11.61 -1.24 25.58
N GLU A 133 11.11 -0.15 26.18
CA GLU A 133 11.94 0.97 26.71
C GLU A 133 12.10 1.01 28.25
N THR A 134 11.95 -0.13 28.97
CA THR A 134 12.28 -0.19 30.42
C THR A 134 13.19 -1.37 30.82
N SER A 135 14.50 -1.14 30.82
CA SER A 135 15.48 -2.10 31.39
C SER A 135 15.58 -2.02 32.94
N PRO A 136 15.55 -3.16 33.67
CA PRO A 136 15.59 -3.16 35.14
C PRO A 136 16.99 -2.88 35.71
N VAL A 137 17.06 -2.04 36.75
CA VAL A 137 18.32 -1.66 37.42
C VAL A 137 18.79 -2.76 38.37
N ILE A 138 19.79 -3.55 37.95
CA ILE A 138 20.60 -4.40 38.83
C ILE A 138 22.04 -3.89 38.85
N GLY A 139 22.41 -3.17 39.91
CA GLY A 139 23.78 -2.68 40.10
C GLY A 139 24.64 -3.61 40.94
N ILE A 140 25.94 -3.69 40.61
CA ILE A 140 27.04 -3.94 41.54
C ILE A 140 28.31 -3.23 41.02
N GLU A 141 29.20 -2.85 41.92
CA GLU A 141 30.23 -1.82 41.71
C GLU A 141 31.45 -2.27 40.85
N THR A 142 32.11 -1.30 40.19
CA THR A 142 33.44 -0.89 40.69
C THR A 142 33.83 0.55 40.32
N SER A 143 34.58 1.14 41.23
CA SER A 143 35.17 2.49 41.18
C SER A 143 36.17 2.66 40.00
N SER A 144 36.50 3.87 39.52
CA SER A 144 37.10 4.92 40.36
C SER A 144 37.36 6.28 39.69
N VAL A 145 37.21 7.34 40.50
CA VAL A 145 38.00 8.59 40.55
C VAL A 145 38.15 9.47 39.29
N ILE A 146 37.47 10.62 39.33
CA ILE A 146 37.84 11.83 38.57
C ILE A 146 38.99 12.55 39.27
N CYS A 147 40.02 12.97 38.52
CA CYS A 147 41.01 13.94 38.97
C CYS A 147 41.17 15.08 37.95
N ARG A 148 40.96 16.34 38.40
CA ARG A 148 41.37 17.55 37.66
C ARG A 148 42.72 18.05 38.20
N GLY A 149 43.60 18.49 37.32
CA GLY A 149 44.87 19.14 37.65
C GLY A 149 45.49 19.80 36.42
N GLU A 150 46.08 20.98 36.59
CA GLU A 150 46.50 21.84 35.46
C GLU A 150 48.02 21.89 35.21
N TRP A 151 48.37 22.40 34.02
CA TRP A 151 49.57 23.17 33.65
C TRP A 151 50.94 22.46 33.41
N HIS A 152 51.61 22.99 32.38
CA HIS A 152 53.04 22.92 32.00
C HIS A 152 53.52 21.74 31.13
N SER A 153 53.88 22.11 29.89
CA SER A 153 54.81 21.41 28.97
C SER A 153 56.27 21.73 29.38
N PRO A 154 57.32 20.95 28.99
CA PRO A 154 57.69 20.77 27.57
C PRO A 154 58.43 19.46 27.14
N SER A 155 58.74 19.42 25.83
CA SER A 155 59.94 18.84 25.17
C SER A 155 60.07 17.33 24.84
N VAL A 156 60.16 17.06 23.53
CA VAL A 156 61.20 16.27 22.80
C VAL A 156 61.08 14.72 22.89
N ASP A 157 61.22 13.92 21.81
CA ASP A 157 61.91 14.15 20.51
C ASP A 157 61.20 13.55 19.26
N MET A 158 61.70 13.92 18.07
CA MET A 158 61.69 13.32 16.70
C MET A 158 60.85 12.04 16.37
N ALA A 159 60.33 11.84 15.13
CA ALA A 159 60.86 12.29 13.83
C ALA A 159 59.86 12.30 12.62
N VAL A 160 60.24 13.03 11.55
CA VAL A 160 59.85 12.91 10.12
C VAL A 160 58.39 13.21 9.68
N MET A 161 58.20 14.43 9.15
CA MET A 161 57.24 14.82 8.08
C MET A 161 57.94 14.70 6.69
N PRO A 162 57.39 15.12 5.50
CA PRO A 162 56.08 15.73 5.15
C PRO A 162 55.37 15.06 3.93
N ASN A 163 54.12 15.39 3.57
CA ASN A 163 53.68 16.54 2.73
C ASN A 163 52.16 16.38 2.46
N SER A 164 51.37 17.38 2.08
CA SER A 164 51.54 18.85 2.09
C SER A 164 50.18 19.51 1.82
N CYS A 165 49.82 20.55 2.58
CA CYS A 165 48.70 21.45 2.24
C CYS A 165 49.20 22.90 2.14
N ASN A 166 48.71 23.63 1.15
CA ASN A 166 48.96 25.05 0.93
C ASN A 166 47.83 25.59 0.01
N SER A 167 47.27 26.80 0.15
CA SER A 167 47.01 27.68 1.31
C SER A 167 46.42 28.99 0.77
N ASN A 168 45.51 29.63 1.52
CA ASN A 168 45.24 31.09 1.49
C ASN A 168 44.55 31.66 0.21
N SER A 169 43.77 32.75 0.26
CA SER A 169 43.41 33.68 1.37
C SER A 169 42.13 34.48 1.09
N ALA A 170 41.31 34.69 2.14
CA ALA A 170 40.75 35.97 2.66
C ALA A 170 40.09 37.01 1.69
N MET A 171 39.24 37.97 2.11
CA MET A 171 38.94 38.52 3.46
C MET A 171 37.62 39.34 3.43
N GLU A 172 36.78 39.27 4.49
CA GLU A 172 35.88 40.33 5.08
C GLU A 172 34.93 41.20 4.20
N SER A 173 33.83 41.83 4.67
CA SER A 173 32.91 41.75 5.83
C SER A 173 31.79 42.83 5.64
N GLU A 174 30.65 42.98 6.34
CA GLU A 174 29.89 42.28 7.39
C GLU A 174 28.37 42.39 7.07
N THR A 175 27.49 41.52 7.60
CA THR A 175 26.28 41.90 8.40
C THR A 175 25.42 40.67 8.77
N SER A 176 24.99 40.58 10.05
CA SER A 176 24.13 39.51 10.59
C SER A 176 22.95 40.12 11.40
N PRO A 177 21.88 39.37 11.66
CA PRO A 177 21.81 38.53 12.87
C PRO A 177 21.28 37.10 12.59
N VAL A 178 22.01 36.04 12.98
CA VAL A 178 21.96 35.39 14.30
C VAL A 178 20.58 34.78 14.65
N ILE A 179 20.40 33.52 14.26
CA ILE A 179 19.71 32.47 15.04
C ILE A 179 20.70 31.30 15.19
N ARG A 180 20.53 30.44 16.21
CA ARG A 180 21.55 29.50 16.69
C ARG A 180 21.60 28.18 15.89
N ARG A 181 22.80 27.61 15.75
CA ARG A 181 23.00 26.18 15.50
C ARG A 181 22.69 25.37 16.77
N GLY A 182 21.99 24.25 16.61
CA GLY A 182 22.37 22.99 17.25
C GLY A 182 23.29 22.22 16.29
N GLU A 183 24.14 21.33 16.79
CA GLU A 183 25.11 20.60 15.95
C GLU A 183 24.70 19.13 15.75
N TRP A 184 25.09 18.60 14.60
CA TRP A 184 24.77 17.26 14.13
C TRP A 184 25.37 16.18 15.03
N HIS A 185 24.67 15.06 15.17
CA HIS A 185 25.26 13.74 15.41
C HIS A 185 24.72 12.77 14.34
N SER A 186 25.51 11.76 13.99
CA SER A 186 25.14 10.70 13.06
C SER A 186 26.03 9.48 13.31
N PRO A 187 25.56 8.25 13.09
CA PRO A 187 24.18 7.77 13.21
C PRO A 187 24.05 6.68 14.30
N SER A 188 22.88 6.54 14.91
CA SER A 188 22.41 5.24 15.40
C SER A 188 21.85 4.44 14.22
N VAL A 189 22.00 3.12 14.26
CA VAL A 189 21.31 2.21 13.33
C VAL A 189 20.07 1.76 14.04
N ASP A 190 18.99 2.50 13.84
CA ASP A 190 17.67 2.16 14.36
C ASP A 190 16.93 1.40 13.25
N MET A 191 16.43 0.21 13.58
CA MET A 191 15.76 -0.68 12.63
C MET A 191 14.38 -0.12 12.28
N ALA A 192 13.97 -0.25 11.02
CA ALA A 192 12.61 0.10 10.62
C ALA A 192 11.61 -0.80 11.35
N VAL A 193 10.64 -0.19 12.03
CA VAL A 193 9.54 -0.91 12.68
C VAL A 193 8.55 -1.33 11.59
N LYS A 194 8.31 -2.64 11.50
CA LYS A 194 7.23 -3.20 10.68
C LYS A 194 5.90 -2.83 11.32
N GLN A 195 5.01 -2.16 10.58
CA GLN A 195 3.59 -2.14 10.89
C GLN A 195 2.92 -3.23 10.05
N SER A 196 2.28 -4.18 10.74
CA SER A 196 1.22 -5.04 10.18
C SER A 196 -0.12 -4.50 10.74
N PRO A 197 -1.27 -5.22 10.73
CA PRO A 197 -2.53 -4.70 11.24
C PRO A 197 -2.43 -4.09 12.65
N ASN A 198 -3.18 -3.02 12.88
CA ASN A 198 -3.29 -2.43 14.20
C ASN A 198 -4.14 -3.33 15.10
N LEU A 199 -3.56 -3.78 16.22
CA LEU A 199 -4.29 -4.62 17.17
C LEU A 199 -5.48 -3.89 17.82
N VAL A 200 -5.49 -2.55 17.87
CA VAL A 200 -6.60 -1.76 18.41
C VAL A 200 -7.82 -1.79 17.49
N ASP A 201 -7.64 -1.65 16.16
CA ASP A 201 -8.75 -1.69 15.21
C ASP A 201 -9.39 -3.09 15.20
N VAL A 202 -8.59 -4.16 15.04
CA VAL A 202 -9.07 -5.55 15.12
C VAL A 202 -9.75 -5.84 16.48
N LEU A 203 -9.19 -5.41 17.61
CA LEU A 203 -9.87 -5.60 18.90
C LEU A 203 -11.16 -4.78 19.06
N THR A 204 -11.37 -3.73 18.27
CA THR A 204 -12.63 -2.96 18.27
C THR A 204 -13.70 -3.68 17.44
N GLU A 205 -13.31 -4.18 16.27
CA GLU A 205 -14.08 -5.03 15.34
C GLU A 205 -14.64 -6.26 16.07
N GLU A 206 -13.75 -7.06 16.67
CA GLU A 206 -14.06 -8.22 17.52
C GLU A 206 -15.01 -7.93 18.69
N VAL A 207 -14.89 -6.74 19.29
CA VAL A 207 -15.73 -6.30 20.39
C VAL A 207 -17.11 -5.81 19.90
N ALA A 208 -17.24 -5.39 18.64
CA ALA A 208 -18.53 -5.05 18.03
C ALA A 208 -19.41 -6.29 17.83
N HIS A 209 -18.88 -7.38 17.28
CA HIS A 209 -19.62 -8.64 17.17
C HIS A 209 -19.98 -9.21 18.57
N ASN A 210 -19.13 -8.94 19.58
CA ASN A 210 -19.45 -9.21 20.98
C ASN A 210 -20.56 -8.31 21.56
N ILE A 211 -20.77 -7.12 21.02
CA ILE A 211 -21.91 -6.24 21.34
C ILE A 211 -23.17 -6.76 20.63
N ASP A 212 -23.12 -7.07 19.33
CA ASP A 212 -24.31 -7.50 18.58
C ASP A 212 -24.91 -8.80 19.14
N SER A 213 -24.07 -9.82 19.36
CA SER A 213 -24.47 -11.09 19.98
C SER A 213 -25.07 -10.97 21.40
N LYS A 214 -24.90 -9.82 22.07
CA LYS A 214 -25.57 -9.46 23.35
C LYS A 214 -26.83 -8.59 23.15
N LEU A 215 -26.91 -7.85 22.05
CA LEU A 215 -27.93 -6.83 21.75
C LEU A 215 -29.10 -7.39 20.92
N ASN A 216 -28.79 -8.25 19.95
CA ASN A 216 -29.72 -8.89 19.02
C ASN A 216 -29.90 -10.41 19.32
N LEU A 217 -30.82 -11.07 18.60
CA LEU A 217 -31.16 -12.51 18.78
C LEU A 217 -30.83 -13.39 17.56
N THR A 218 -30.31 -12.73 16.54
CA THR A 218 -29.82 -13.17 15.24
C THR A 218 -28.85 -12.07 14.87
N ASP A 219 -27.67 -12.41 14.36
CA ASP A 219 -26.68 -11.41 13.95
C ASP A 219 -27.35 -10.33 13.07
N ALA A 220 -26.94 -9.09 13.27
CA ALA A 220 -27.12 -8.09 12.24
C ALA A 220 -26.37 -8.54 10.96
N PRO A 221 -26.88 -8.20 9.76
CA PRO A 221 -26.18 -8.45 8.51
C PRO A 221 -25.26 -7.26 8.21
N GLY A 222 -23.96 -7.50 8.27
CA GLY A 222 -22.94 -6.52 7.97
C GLY A 222 -21.57 -6.88 8.54
N ASP A 223 -20.57 -6.10 8.16
CA ASP A 223 -19.39 -5.88 8.99
C ASP A 223 -19.73 -4.83 10.07
N GLU A 224 -20.46 -5.25 11.12
CA GLU A 224 -20.65 -4.40 12.30
C GLU A 224 -19.34 -4.15 13.06
N GLY A 225 -18.33 -4.99 12.83
CA GLY A 225 -16.96 -4.86 13.32
C GLY A 225 -16.33 -3.56 12.86
N GLU A 226 -16.04 -3.46 11.57
CA GLU A 226 -15.52 -2.26 10.93
C GLU A 226 -16.47 -1.08 11.13
N TYR A 227 -17.80 -1.27 10.99
CA TYR A 227 -18.70 -0.11 11.10
C TYR A 227 -18.71 0.49 12.52
N LEU A 228 -18.64 -0.32 13.58
CA LEU A 228 -18.42 0.22 14.92
C LEU A 228 -17.02 0.84 15.04
N ALA A 229 -15.97 0.16 14.57
CA ALA A 229 -14.61 0.66 14.65
C ALA A 229 -14.45 2.03 13.98
N ALA A 230 -15.06 2.24 12.82
CA ALA A 230 -15.14 3.50 12.07
C ALA A 230 -15.75 4.64 12.92
N LEU A 231 -16.96 4.43 13.46
CA LEU A 231 -17.66 5.44 14.27
C LEU A 231 -16.96 5.73 15.60
N VAL A 232 -16.35 4.71 16.21
CA VAL A 232 -15.74 4.81 17.55
C VAL A 232 -14.47 5.67 17.57
N SER A 233 -13.64 5.64 16.51
CA SER A 233 -12.50 6.59 16.40
C SER A 233 -12.88 7.92 15.75
N GLY A 234 -14.13 8.09 15.30
CA GLY A 234 -14.72 9.38 14.92
C GLY A 234 -14.74 9.72 13.43
N ASP A 235 -14.86 8.72 12.54
CA ASP A 235 -14.91 8.94 11.09
C ASP A 235 -16.32 9.31 10.58
N ASP A 236 -16.41 10.27 9.64
CA ASP A 236 -17.65 10.71 8.97
C ASP A 236 -17.99 9.78 7.76
N LEU A 237 -18.58 8.61 8.00
CA LEU A 237 -19.00 7.66 6.95
C LEU A 237 -20.20 8.17 6.11
N SER A 238 -20.21 7.88 4.81
CA SER A 238 -21.29 8.23 3.88
C SER A 238 -22.42 7.19 3.81
N GLU A 239 -23.59 7.60 3.30
CA GLU A 239 -24.74 6.68 3.08
C GLU A 239 -24.41 5.49 2.14
N GLU A 240 -23.37 5.58 1.32
CA GLU A 240 -22.97 4.51 0.38
C GLU A 240 -22.01 3.51 1.05
N GLU A 241 -21.05 3.97 1.86
CA GLU A 241 -20.19 3.11 2.68
C GLU A 241 -20.98 2.36 3.77
N ILE A 242 -21.97 3.02 4.37
CA ILE A 242 -22.85 2.43 5.40
C ILE A 242 -23.72 1.30 4.83
N GLU A 243 -24.24 1.45 3.61
CA GLU A 243 -25.01 0.38 2.94
C GLU A 243 -24.09 -0.74 2.42
N ARG A 244 -22.84 -0.42 2.05
CA ARG A 244 -21.80 -1.40 1.71
C ARG A 244 -21.46 -2.31 2.90
N LEU A 245 -21.06 -1.72 4.03
CA LEU A 245 -20.72 -2.43 5.26
C LEU A 245 -21.83 -3.39 5.70
N ARG A 246 -23.11 -2.95 5.64
CA ARG A 246 -24.30 -3.78 5.93
C ARG A 246 -24.65 -4.87 4.89
N SER A 247 -23.84 -5.01 3.85
CA SER A 247 -24.06 -6.00 2.78
C SER A 247 -23.00 -7.10 2.72
N GLU A 248 -21.93 -6.95 3.51
CA GLU A 248 -20.95 -8.00 3.79
C GLU A 248 -21.39 -8.88 4.98
N ASP A 249 -20.91 -10.12 5.00
CA ASP A 249 -21.17 -11.17 6.00
C ASP A 249 -20.05 -12.19 5.74
N ASP A 250 -18.93 -12.12 6.48
CA ASP A 250 -17.66 -12.71 6.08
C ASP A 250 -17.26 -13.93 6.92
N ARG A 251 -18.16 -14.91 7.01
CA ARG A 251 -17.90 -16.12 7.83
C ARG A 251 -16.77 -17.01 7.31
N VAL A 252 -15.77 -17.25 8.15
CA VAL A 252 -14.61 -18.14 7.91
C VAL A 252 -14.58 -19.32 8.88
N ASP A 253 -14.23 -20.51 8.37
CA ASP A 253 -13.95 -21.73 9.16
C ASP A 253 -12.51 -21.69 9.72
N ILE A 254 -12.34 -21.56 11.05
CA ILE A 254 -11.04 -21.62 11.73
C ILE A 254 -10.86 -22.94 12.50
N LEU A 255 -9.62 -23.20 12.95
CA LEU A 255 -9.24 -24.38 13.74
C LEU A 255 -9.60 -25.72 13.07
N ASP A 256 -9.19 -25.92 11.80
CA ASP A 256 -9.55 -27.07 10.95
C ASP A 256 -11.08 -27.22 10.71
N GLY A 257 -11.83 -26.12 10.71
CA GLY A 257 -13.30 -26.13 10.57
C GLY A 257 -14.02 -26.64 11.83
N ALA A 258 -13.48 -26.31 13.00
CA ALA A 258 -14.08 -26.64 14.30
C ALA A 258 -14.89 -25.48 14.89
N VAL A 259 -14.63 -24.24 14.45
CA VAL A 259 -15.30 -23.01 14.85
C VAL A 259 -15.50 -22.15 13.59
N VAL A 260 -16.68 -21.55 13.44
CA VAL A 260 -16.95 -20.52 12.45
C VAL A 260 -16.90 -19.18 13.16
N VAL A 261 -16.27 -18.19 12.55
CA VAL A 261 -16.17 -16.80 13.02
C VAL A 261 -16.54 -15.85 11.89
N GLU A 262 -17.01 -14.65 12.19
CA GLU A 262 -16.92 -13.52 11.24
C GLU A 262 -15.42 -13.13 11.15
N ALA A 263 -14.87 -12.97 9.94
CA ALA A 263 -13.47 -12.60 9.69
C ALA A 263 -13.14 -12.40 8.19
N ASN A 264 -12.28 -11.43 7.89
CA ASN A 264 -11.97 -10.97 6.51
C ASN A 264 -11.85 -12.11 5.47
N SER A 265 -12.70 -12.08 4.44
CA SER A 265 -12.89 -13.19 3.48
C SER A 265 -11.62 -13.72 2.78
N GLU A 266 -11.57 -15.05 2.55
CA GLU A 266 -10.41 -15.72 1.92
C GLU A 266 -10.21 -15.32 0.45
N LEU A 267 -9.28 -14.39 0.22
CA LEU A 267 -8.84 -13.95 -1.10
C LEU A 267 -8.19 -15.09 -1.90
N THR A 268 -8.77 -15.48 -3.04
CA THR A 268 -8.27 -16.58 -3.88
C THR A 268 -8.23 -16.25 -5.38
N PHE A 269 -7.31 -16.87 -6.12
CA PHE A 269 -7.15 -16.67 -7.58
C PHE A 269 -6.80 -17.95 -8.37
N GLU A 270 -7.31 -18.07 -9.61
CA GLU A 270 -6.83 -19.01 -10.63
C GLU A 270 -5.80 -18.34 -11.59
N SER A 271 -4.51 -18.60 -11.38
CA SER A 271 -3.42 -18.14 -12.26
C SER A 271 -3.34 -18.89 -13.61
N LYS A 272 -3.16 -18.13 -14.70
CA LYS A 272 -2.98 -18.58 -16.09
C LYS A 272 -1.91 -17.71 -16.77
N THR A 273 -1.06 -18.28 -17.64
CA THR A 273 -0.01 -17.51 -18.35
C THR A 273 -0.16 -17.55 -19.88
N PHE A 274 0.18 -16.44 -20.54
CA PHE A 274 0.01 -16.24 -21.97
C PHE A 274 1.26 -15.59 -22.61
N PRO A 275 1.73 -16.05 -23.78
CA PRO A 275 2.98 -15.58 -24.38
C PRO A 275 2.87 -14.19 -25.04
N THR A 276 3.94 -13.42 -24.94
CA THR A 276 4.11 -12.06 -25.49
C THR A 276 5.23 -12.04 -26.56
N GLY A 277 5.91 -10.90 -26.74
CA GLY A 277 7.24 -10.83 -27.34
C GLY A 277 8.35 -10.92 -26.30
N ASP A 278 9.59 -10.71 -26.76
CA ASP A 278 10.86 -10.73 -26.01
C ASP A 278 10.87 -9.68 -24.88
N GLY A 279 11.03 -10.12 -23.63
CA GLY A 279 11.20 -9.26 -22.44
C GLY A 279 10.04 -8.30 -22.16
N PRO A 280 8.81 -8.76 -21.92
CA PRO A 280 7.67 -7.89 -21.62
C PRO A 280 7.93 -7.03 -20.38
N LEU A 281 7.66 -5.72 -20.46
CA LEU A 281 7.93 -4.75 -19.38
C LEU A 281 6.64 -4.08 -18.90
N GLY A 282 6.25 -2.90 -19.40
CA GLY A 282 4.97 -2.29 -19.04
C GLY A 282 3.78 -2.81 -19.85
N MET A 283 2.58 -2.81 -19.27
CA MET A 283 1.31 -3.15 -19.93
C MET A 283 0.20 -2.10 -19.71
N ALA A 284 -0.86 -2.18 -20.51
CA ALA A 284 -2.09 -1.40 -20.34
C ALA A 284 -3.29 -2.11 -20.99
N THR A 285 -4.52 -1.66 -20.74
CA THR A 285 -5.74 -2.36 -21.16
C THR A 285 -6.75 -1.49 -21.91
N ALA A 286 -7.52 -2.10 -22.81
CA ALA A 286 -8.75 -1.55 -23.41
C ALA A 286 -9.50 -2.59 -24.26
N ASP A 287 -10.73 -2.27 -24.66
CA ASP A 287 -11.48 -2.98 -25.72
C ASP A 287 -11.02 -2.50 -27.12
N PHE A 288 -9.91 -3.02 -27.64
CA PHE A 288 -9.29 -2.54 -28.89
C PHE A 288 -10.04 -2.99 -30.15
N ASP A 289 -10.77 -4.11 -30.11
CA ASP A 289 -11.57 -4.61 -31.24
C ASP A 289 -13.08 -4.34 -31.14
N LYS A 290 -13.54 -3.85 -29.98
CA LYS A 290 -14.93 -3.44 -29.68
C LYS A 290 -15.93 -4.59 -29.69
N ASP A 291 -15.50 -5.79 -29.32
CA ASP A 291 -16.39 -6.92 -29.04
C ASP A 291 -16.95 -6.96 -27.61
N GLY A 292 -16.46 -6.09 -26.72
CA GLY A 292 -17.02 -5.83 -25.38
C GLY A 292 -16.26 -6.48 -24.21
N LYS A 293 -15.08 -7.05 -24.48
CA LYS A 293 -14.16 -7.59 -23.46
C LYS A 293 -13.03 -6.62 -23.19
N GLN A 294 -12.07 -7.06 -22.38
CA GLN A 294 -10.82 -6.35 -22.18
C GLN A 294 -9.68 -7.08 -22.88
N ASP A 295 -8.88 -6.33 -23.64
CA ASP A 295 -7.64 -6.76 -24.25
C ASP A 295 -6.45 -6.13 -23.51
N ILE A 296 -5.27 -6.73 -23.60
CA ILE A 296 -4.04 -6.24 -22.98
C ILE A 296 -3.04 -5.84 -24.07
N VAL A 297 -2.48 -4.62 -24.00
CA VAL A 297 -1.28 -4.22 -24.75
C VAL A 297 -0.05 -4.33 -23.84
N VAL A 298 1.06 -4.85 -24.37
CA VAL A 298 2.32 -5.05 -23.64
C VAL A 298 3.49 -4.51 -24.45
N ALA A 299 4.39 -3.76 -23.82
CA ALA A 299 5.67 -3.34 -24.39
C ALA A 299 6.68 -4.49 -24.30
N ASN A 300 7.22 -4.93 -25.44
CA ASN A 300 8.26 -5.97 -25.47
C ASN A 300 9.64 -5.30 -25.40
N SER A 301 10.25 -5.22 -24.22
CA SER A 301 11.48 -4.47 -23.93
C SER A 301 12.79 -5.30 -24.03
N GLY A 302 12.73 -6.46 -24.67
CA GLY A 302 13.88 -7.31 -24.96
C GLY A 302 14.98 -6.64 -25.79
N THR A 303 16.18 -7.23 -25.79
CA THR A 303 17.44 -6.52 -26.13
C THR A 303 17.52 -6.00 -27.57
N ASP A 304 16.88 -6.68 -28.53
CA ASP A 304 16.79 -6.26 -29.94
C ASP A 304 15.33 -6.00 -30.37
N SER A 305 14.41 -5.80 -29.41
CA SER A 305 12.97 -5.67 -29.69
C SER A 305 12.56 -4.27 -30.14
N ASP A 306 11.65 -4.22 -31.12
CA ASP A 306 11.06 -2.98 -31.66
C ASP A 306 9.52 -2.92 -31.62
N THR A 307 8.86 -3.75 -30.79
CA THR A 307 7.40 -4.01 -30.88
C THR A 307 6.61 -3.89 -29.58
N VAL A 308 5.32 -3.55 -29.71
CA VAL A 308 4.28 -3.89 -28.72
C VAL A 308 3.51 -5.14 -29.15
N SER A 309 3.02 -5.91 -28.18
CA SER A 309 2.06 -7.00 -28.34
C SER A 309 0.66 -6.52 -27.96
N VAL A 310 -0.38 -6.93 -28.68
CA VAL A 310 -1.80 -6.77 -28.29
C VAL A 310 -2.43 -8.15 -28.21
N LEU A 311 -2.93 -8.50 -27.03
CA LEU A 311 -3.49 -9.79 -26.64
C LEU A 311 -4.99 -9.61 -26.46
N PHE A 312 -5.77 -10.09 -27.42
CA PHE A 312 -7.22 -9.94 -27.47
C PHE A 312 -7.91 -10.90 -26.50
N GLY A 313 -8.85 -10.41 -25.71
CA GLY A 313 -9.54 -11.16 -24.68
C GLY A 313 -10.47 -12.25 -25.21
N ASP A 314 -10.59 -13.36 -24.47
CA ASP A 314 -11.68 -14.33 -24.61
C ASP A 314 -12.89 -13.98 -23.71
N GLY A 315 -12.68 -13.10 -22.72
CA GLY A 315 -13.69 -12.58 -21.80
C GLY A 315 -13.96 -13.52 -20.63
N ARG A 316 -12.93 -14.26 -20.19
CA ARG A 316 -12.95 -15.25 -19.10
C ARG A 316 -11.60 -15.34 -18.37
N GLY A 317 -10.87 -14.22 -18.27
CA GLY A 317 -9.48 -14.23 -17.79
C GLY A 317 -8.53 -14.97 -18.73
N GLY A 318 -8.78 -14.94 -20.05
CA GLY A 318 -7.99 -15.64 -21.06
C GLY A 318 -7.81 -14.88 -22.37
N VAL A 319 -6.85 -15.33 -23.18
CA VAL A 319 -6.46 -14.68 -24.45
C VAL A 319 -6.92 -15.50 -25.66
N LEU A 320 -7.65 -14.84 -26.56
CA LEU A 320 -8.21 -15.39 -27.80
C LEU A 320 -7.23 -15.34 -28.97
N ALA A 321 -6.45 -14.26 -29.09
CA ALA A 321 -5.49 -14.05 -30.17
C ALA A 321 -4.42 -13.02 -29.78
N THR A 322 -3.27 -13.01 -30.46
CA THR A 322 -2.20 -12.03 -30.27
C THR A 322 -1.78 -11.43 -31.60
N SER A 323 -1.53 -10.12 -31.64
CA SER A 323 -0.91 -9.39 -32.76
C SER A 323 0.26 -8.54 -32.27
N THR A 324 1.20 -8.20 -33.14
CA THR A 324 2.35 -7.35 -32.78
C THR A 324 2.51 -6.19 -33.76
N PHE A 325 2.94 -5.03 -33.24
CA PHE A 325 3.04 -3.78 -33.98
C PHE A 325 4.39 -3.11 -33.69
N GLY A 326 5.11 -2.72 -34.75
CA GLY A 326 6.42 -2.06 -34.64
C GLY A 326 6.29 -0.61 -34.21
N VAL A 327 7.04 -0.22 -33.17
CA VAL A 327 6.95 1.08 -32.48
C VAL A 327 8.28 1.82 -32.43
N GLY A 328 9.39 1.14 -32.20
CA GLY A 328 10.71 1.77 -32.02
C GLY A 328 11.67 0.98 -31.14
N GLY A 329 12.93 1.41 -31.09
CA GLY A 329 13.99 0.74 -30.34
C GLY A 329 13.68 0.66 -28.83
N LYS A 330 13.54 -0.58 -28.35
CA LYS A 330 13.28 -0.96 -26.96
C LYS A 330 12.10 -0.19 -26.33
N PRO A 331 10.85 -0.55 -26.64
CA PRO A 331 9.70 0.02 -25.95
C PRO A 331 9.71 -0.40 -24.47
N ALA A 332 9.41 0.52 -23.56
CA ALA A 332 9.45 0.32 -22.11
C ALA A 332 8.03 0.20 -21.52
N TYR A 333 7.25 1.28 -21.50
CA TYR A 333 5.86 1.29 -21.05
C TYR A 333 4.88 1.62 -22.19
N VAL A 334 3.59 1.37 -21.94
CA VAL A 334 2.47 1.62 -22.84
C VAL A 334 1.34 2.32 -22.08
N ALA A 335 0.65 3.23 -22.75
CA ALA A 335 -0.55 3.87 -22.22
C ALA A 335 -1.61 3.98 -23.33
N VAL A 336 -2.89 4.03 -22.95
CA VAL A 336 -4.02 3.93 -23.88
C VAL A 336 -4.93 5.16 -23.75
N GLY A 337 -5.46 5.66 -24.87
CA GLY A 337 -6.39 6.79 -24.88
C GLY A 337 -6.99 7.08 -26.26
N ASP A 338 -7.95 8.00 -26.34
CA ASP A 338 -8.44 8.53 -27.63
C ASP A 338 -7.65 9.79 -28.00
N PHE A 339 -6.51 9.63 -28.68
CA PHE A 339 -5.64 10.76 -29.06
C PHE A 339 -6.18 11.51 -30.29
N ASN A 340 -7.18 10.96 -30.99
CA ASN A 340 -7.63 11.44 -32.31
C ASN A 340 -9.10 11.92 -32.36
N GLY A 341 -9.91 11.61 -31.35
CA GLY A 341 -11.31 12.04 -31.18
C GLY A 341 -12.35 11.14 -31.86
N ASP A 342 -11.96 9.93 -32.33
CA ASP A 342 -12.88 8.98 -32.97
C ASP A 342 -13.42 7.90 -32.01
N ARG A 343 -12.98 7.93 -30.76
CA ARG A 343 -13.34 7.05 -29.64
C ARG A 343 -12.85 5.61 -29.77
N ASN A 344 -11.92 5.31 -30.67
CA ASN A 344 -11.16 4.06 -30.60
C ASN A 344 -10.03 4.20 -29.56
N PRO A 345 -9.62 3.12 -28.89
CA PRO A 345 -8.42 3.18 -28.06
C PRO A 345 -7.18 3.18 -28.96
N ASP A 346 -6.42 4.26 -28.89
CA ASP A 346 -5.09 4.43 -29.49
C ASP A 346 -4.02 4.07 -28.46
N ILE A 347 -2.85 3.59 -28.90
CA ILE A 347 -1.72 3.21 -28.04
C ILE A 347 -0.61 4.26 -28.14
N ALA A 348 -0.08 4.71 -27.00
CA ALA A 348 1.18 5.43 -26.88
C ALA A 348 2.25 4.53 -26.21
N THR A 349 3.52 4.68 -26.58
CA THR A 349 4.61 3.90 -25.95
C THR A 349 5.99 4.55 -25.94
N THR A 350 6.64 4.31 -24.81
CA THR A 350 8.04 4.37 -24.36
C THR A 350 9.26 3.97 -25.17
N ASN A 351 9.73 4.58 -26.28
CA ASN A 351 10.94 4.03 -26.95
C ASN A 351 12.25 4.46 -26.24
N PHE A 352 12.75 3.61 -25.34
CA PHE A 352 13.88 3.89 -24.45
C PHE A 352 15.21 4.12 -25.19
N GLU A 353 15.40 3.55 -26.39
CA GLU A 353 16.62 3.76 -27.19
C GLU A 353 16.47 4.75 -28.36
N ASP A 354 15.25 5.14 -28.73
CA ASP A 354 15.01 6.14 -29.79
C ASP A 354 14.70 7.57 -29.25
N ASP A 355 14.69 7.78 -27.93
CA ASP A 355 14.36 9.06 -27.26
C ASP A 355 13.01 9.68 -27.69
N ASN A 356 11.98 8.85 -27.88
CA ASN A 356 10.64 9.30 -28.31
C ASN A 356 9.48 8.41 -27.83
N VAL A 357 8.28 9.02 -27.79
CA VAL A 357 7.02 8.28 -27.72
C VAL A 357 6.54 7.95 -29.14
N ALA A 358 6.22 6.68 -29.40
CA ALA A 358 5.48 6.29 -30.60
C ALA A 358 3.97 6.23 -30.31
N VAL A 359 3.14 6.63 -31.28
CA VAL A 359 1.68 6.60 -31.14
C VAL A 359 1.04 5.86 -32.32
N LEU A 360 0.19 4.88 -32.01
CA LEU A 360 -0.54 4.03 -32.94
C LEU A 360 -2.05 4.27 -32.78
N LEU A 361 -2.72 4.77 -33.82
CA LEU A 361 -4.16 5.04 -33.78
C LEU A 361 -4.95 3.77 -34.12
N GLY A 362 -5.94 3.41 -33.31
CA GLY A 362 -6.76 2.21 -33.46
C GLY A 362 -7.95 2.42 -34.42
N ASP A 363 -8.33 1.39 -35.19
CA ASP A 363 -9.51 1.43 -36.08
C ASP A 363 -10.81 0.90 -35.41
N GLY A 364 -10.72 0.53 -34.13
CA GLY A 364 -11.79 -0.12 -33.36
C GLY A 364 -12.13 -1.52 -33.86
N ARG A 365 -11.13 -2.26 -34.35
CA ARG A 365 -11.18 -3.67 -34.80
C ARG A 365 -9.86 -4.41 -34.53
N GLY A 366 -9.09 -3.97 -33.53
CA GLY A 366 -7.78 -4.55 -33.22
C GLY A 366 -6.69 -4.31 -34.27
N THR A 367 -6.86 -3.31 -35.15
CA THR A 367 -5.80 -2.90 -36.08
C THR A 367 -5.43 -1.44 -35.89
N PHE A 368 -4.14 -1.13 -36.05
CA PHE A 368 -3.61 0.19 -35.74
C PHE A 368 -2.78 0.78 -36.90
N ILE A 369 -2.69 2.10 -36.95
CA ILE A 369 -1.85 2.87 -37.88
C ILE A 369 -0.91 3.80 -37.11
N ALA A 370 0.38 3.82 -37.45
CA ALA A 370 1.31 4.73 -36.81
C ALA A 370 0.99 6.20 -37.16
N SER A 371 0.70 7.01 -36.14
CA SER A 371 0.54 8.47 -36.28
C SER A 371 1.90 9.14 -36.45
N GLY A 372 2.86 8.76 -35.60
CA GLY A 372 4.21 9.32 -35.59
C GLY A 372 5.06 8.85 -34.42
N LYS A 373 6.25 9.43 -34.36
CA LYS A 373 7.18 9.39 -33.23
C LYS A 373 7.42 10.81 -32.76
N PHE A 374 7.30 11.08 -31.47
CA PHE A 374 7.36 12.40 -30.86
C PHE A 374 8.52 12.43 -29.85
N ALA A 375 9.55 13.22 -30.14
CA ALA A 375 10.75 13.29 -29.31
C ALA A 375 10.43 13.81 -27.90
N VAL A 376 11.12 13.25 -26.91
CA VAL A 376 11.08 13.65 -25.49
C VAL A 376 12.51 13.76 -24.94
N GLY A 377 12.71 13.76 -23.62
CA GLY A 377 14.04 13.75 -23.02
C GLY A 377 14.74 12.38 -23.10
N ASP A 378 16.06 12.38 -22.91
CA ASP A 378 16.93 11.21 -23.04
C ASP A 378 16.44 10.01 -22.19
N ARG A 379 16.23 8.86 -22.86
CA ARG A 379 15.75 7.58 -22.31
C ARG A 379 14.43 7.68 -21.53
N PRO A 380 13.29 7.89 -22.23
CA PRO A 380 11.99 7.81 -21.60
C PRO A 380 11.72 6.36 -21.16
N PHE A 381 11.27 6.18 -19.91
CA PHE A 381 10.97 4.87 -19.34
C PHE A 381 9.46 4.70 -19.20
N ASP A 382 8.82 5.45 -18.31
CA ASP A 382 7.37 5.43 -18.11
C ASP A 382 6.63 6.62 -18.78
N LEU A 383 5.32 6.47 -19.00
CA LEU A 383 4.42 7.51 -19.51
C LEU A 383 3.00 7.47 -18.93
N ALA A 384 2.47 8.65 -18.61
CA ALA A 384 1.09 8.87 -18.21
C ALA A 384 0.33 9.76 -19.23
N VAL A 385 -1.00 9.71 -19.20
CA VAL A 385 -1.89 10.32 -20.21
C VAL A 385 -3.04 11.07 -19.54
N ALA A 386 -3.10 12.40 -19.71
CA ALA A 386 -4.09 13.28 -19.07
C ALA A 386 -4.34 14.58 -19.85
N ASP A 387 -5.38 15.34 -19.51
CA ASP A 387 -5.67 16.68 -20.07
C ASP A 387 -5.01 17.77 -19.20
N VAL A 388 -3.67 17.87 -19.23
CA VAL A 388 -2.90 18.74 -18.31
C VAL A 388 -3.00 20.24 -18.64
N ASN A 389 -3.72 20.59 -19.71
CA ASN A 389 -4.00 21.97 -20.12
C ASN A 389 -5.50 22.34 -20.15
N GLY A 390 -6.40 21.39 -19.85
CA GLY A 390 -7.84 21.61 -19.74
C GLY A 390 -8.58 21.89 -21.06
N ASP A 391 -8.00 21.58 -22.22
CA ASP A 391 -8.61 21.80 -23.53
C ASP A 391 -9.33 20.58 -24.14
N ARG A 392 -9.41 19.49 -23.35
CA ARG A 392 -10.17 18.24 -23.57
C ARG A 392 -9.60 17.37 -24.67
N LYS A 393 -8.28 17.22 -24.64
CA LYS A 393 -7.53 16.24 -25.40
C LYS A 393 -6.57 15.56 -24.45
N LEU A 394 -6.11 14.39 -24.84
CA LEU A 394 -5.09 13.67 -24.10
C LEU A 394 -3.70 14.20 -24.50
N ASP A 395 -3.01 14.78 -23.53
CA ASP A 395 -1.59 15.06 -23.54
C ASP A 395 -0.83 13.81 -23.06
N ILE A 396 0.47 13.73 -23.33
CA ILE A 396 1.34 12.65 -22.84
C ILE A 396 2.44 13.26 -21.95
N VAL A 397 2.69 12.64 -20.80
CA VAL A 397 3.75 12.99 -19.84
C VAL A 397 4.72 11.81 -19.75
N THR A 398 6.04 11.99 -19.89
CA THR A 398 7.04 10.92 -19.77
C THR A 398 8.06 11.17 -18.68
N ALA A 399 8.56 10.11 -18.04
CA ALA A 399 9.73 10.14 -17.14
C ALA A 399 11.01 9.78 -17.91
N ASN A 400 12.01 10.67 -17.91
CA ASN A 400 13.21 10.54 -18.75
C ASN A 400 14.46 10.19 -17.90
N THR A 401 14.75 8.88 -17.78
CA THR A 401 15.74 8.31 -16.85
C THR A 401 17.18 8.82 -16.99
N LEU A 402 17.58 9.34 -18.16
CA LEU A 402 18.91 9.91 -18.41
C LEU A 402 18.88 11.43 -18.59
N GLY A 403 17.70 11.99 -18.86
CA GLY A 403 17.48 13.42 -19.00
C GLY A 403 17.19 14.15 -17.68
N ASP A 404 17.06 13.44 -16.55
CA ASP A 404 16.71 13.95 -15.21
C ASP A 404 15.52 14.95 -15.24
N THR A 405 14.54 14.60 -16.08
CA THR A 405 13.39 15.45 -16.46
C THR A 405 12.13 14.62 -16.63
N VAL A 406 10.98 15.28 -16.52
CA VAL A 406 9.74 14.84 -17.17
C VAL A 406 9.51 15.64 -18.45
N SER A 407 8.90 15.07 -19.48
CA SER A 407 8.53 15.78 -20.73
C SER A 407 7.03 15.79 -20.96
N ILE A 408 6.50 16.95 -21.35
CA ILE A 408 5.09 17.18 -21.67
C ILE A 408 4.92 17.29 -23.19
N LEU A 409 4.09 16.43 -23.77
CA LEU A 409 3.66 16.46 -25.17
C LEU A 409 2.18 16.86 -25.23
N LEU A 410 1.89 18.13 -25.54
CA LEU A 410 0.51 18.62 -25.61
C LEU A 410 -0.21 18.14 -26.89
N GLY A 411 -1.42 17.59 -26.75
CA GLY A 411 -2.20 16.97 -27.80
C GLY A 411 -2.89 17.97 -28.74
N ASN A 412 -2.93 17.65 -30.04
CA ASN A 412 -3.73 18.39 -31.02
C ASN A 412 -5.10 17.75 -31.30
N GLY A 413 -5.42 16.60 -30.68
CA GLY A 413 -6.74 15.96 -30.76
C GLY A 413 -7.01 15.37 -32.15
N ASN A 414 -5.96 14.82 -32.75
CA ASN A 414 -5.92 14.25 -34.10
C ASN A 414 -4.78 13.22 -34.25
N GLY A 415 -4.28 12.67 -33.14
CA GLY A 415 -3.10 11.79 -33.07
C GLY A 415 -1.74 12.49 -33.12
N SER A 416 -1.67 13.82 -33.25
CA SER A 416 -0.40 14.57 -33.31
C SER A 416 -0.19 15.50 -32.11
N PHE A 417 1.06 15.71 -31.72
CA PHE A 417 1.46 16.46 -30.52
C PHE A 417 2.30 17.69 -30.85
N ALA A 418 2.38 18.62 -29.90
CA ALA A 418 3.29 19.76 -29.93
C ALA A 418 4.76 19.34 -29.76
N GLU A 419 5.68 20.31 -29.85
CA GLU A 419 7.09 20.12 -29.45
C GLU A 419 7.16 19.96 -27.92
N SER A 420 7.91 18.97 -27.44
CA SER A 420 7.96 18.59 -26.02
C SER A 420 8.50 19.70 -25.11
N ILE A 421 7.85 19.95 -23.97
CA ILE A 421 8.36 20.84 -22.93
C ILE A 421 8.91 19.98 -21.78
N SER A 422 10.22 20.10 -21.49
CA SER A 422 10.86 19.30 -20.42
C SER A 422 11.07 20.09 -19.12
N TYR A 423 10.69 19.49 -18.00
CA TYR A 423 10.81 20.03 -16.65
C TYR A 423 11.81 19.20 -15.83
N PRO A 424 12.87 19.80 -15.26
CA PRO A 424 13.86 19.06 -14.47
C PRO A 424 13.29 18.70 -13.10
N VAL A 425 13.38 17.43 -12.71
CA VAL A 425 12.84 16.90 -11.44
C VAL A 425 13.70 17.25 -10.22
N LYS A 426 14.92 17.78 -10.45
CA LYS A 426 15.96 18.10 -9.45
C LYS A 426 16.40 16.91 -8.59
N ALA A 427 16.29 15.72 -9.16
CA ALA A 427 16.75 14.45 -8.64
C ALA A 427 17.23 13.60 -9.83
N ASP A 428 17.94 12.53 -9.53
CA ASP A 428 18.67 11.73 -10.50
C ASP A 428 17.86 10.47 -10.88
N THR A 429 17.69 10.23 -12.19
CA THR A 429 17.01 9.07 -12.77
C THR A 429 15.53 8.92 -12.36
N PRO A 430 14.63 9.75 -12.92
CA PRO A 430 13.18 9.55 -12.78
C PRO A 430 12.74 8.26 -13.50
N SER A 431 11.96 7.41 -12.82
CA SER A 431 11.53 6.07 -13.25
C SER A 431 10.05 6.04 -13.66
N ALA A 432 9.12 5.95 -12.71
CA ALA A 432 7.68 5.78 -12.92
C ALA A 432 6.88 7.05 -12.54
N ILE A 433 5.71 7.25 -13.11
CA ILE A 433 5.01 8.54 -13.12
C ILE A 433 3.48 8.44 -13.00
N VAL A 434 2.90 9.17 -12.05
CA VAL A 434 1.45 9.35 -11.89
C VAL A 434 1.06 10.82 -12.06
N VAL A 435 -0.12 11.06 -12.64
CA VAL A 435 -0.58 12.40 -13.05
C VAL A 435 -2.01 12.61 -12.57
N GLU A 436 -2.15 13.24 -11.40
CA GLU A 436 -3.41 13.34 -10.65
C GLU A 436 -3.51 14.64 -9.83
N ASN A 437 -4.68 14.93 -9.28
CA ASN A 437 -5.00 16.18 -8.55
C ASN A 437 -4.54 16.15 -7.07
N PHE A 438 -3.23 16.00 -6.81
CA PHE A 438 -2.64 15.84 -5.47
C PHE A 438 -2.79 17.05 -4.52
N ASN A 439 -3.18 18.22 -5.05
CA ASN A 439 -3.43 19.43 -4.26
C ASN A 439 -4.92 19.80 -4.12
N SER A 440 -5.82 19.03 -4.74
CA SER A 440 -7.28 19.22 -4.73
C SER A 440 -7.83 20.52 -5.37
N ASP A 441 -7.04 21.30 -6.13
CA ASP A 441 -7.53 22.50 -6.82
C ASP A 441 -8.28 22.24 -8.14
N GLY A 442 -8.16 21.02 -8.69
CA GLY A 442 -8.82 20.59 -9.93
C GLY A 442 -7.93 20.65 -11.18
N ILE A 443 -6.62 20.81 -11.01
CA ILE A 443 -5.59 20.70 -12.04
C ILE A 443 -4.82 19.39 -11.85
N PHE A 444 -4.32 18.80 -12.93
CA PHE A 444 -3.41 17.66 -12.86
C PHE A 444 -2.01 18.11 -12.43
N ASP A 445 -1.53 17.57 -11.31
CA ASP A 445 -0.13 17.62 -10.86
C ASP A 445 0.62 16.37 -11.39
N ILE A 446 1.96 16.36 -11.28
CA ILE A 446 2.81 15.20 -11.58
C ILE A 446 3.51 14.74 -10.31
N VAL A 447 3.52 13.43 -10.04
CA VAL A 447 4.44 12.80 -9.08
C VAL A 447 5.26 11.73 -9.82
N VAL A 448 6.57 11.71 -9.58
CA VAL A 448 7.52 10.82 -10.25
C VAL A 448 8.53 10.25 -9.26
N THR A 449 8.81 8.95 -9.32
CA THR A 449 9.86 8.29 -8.53
C THR A 449 11.24 8.62 -9.08
N ASN A 450 12.22 8.92 -8.22
CA ASN A 450 13.60 9.21 -8.63
C ASN A 450 14.55 8.13 -8.07
N TYR A 451 14.71 7.06 -8.84
CA TYR A 451 15.46 5.87 -8.50
C TYR A 451 16.81 6.14 -7.80
N LYS A 452 17.71 6.96 -8.36
CA LYS A 452 19.04 7.19 -7.76
C LYS A 452 19.05 8.19 -6.60
N SER A 453 17.93 8.86 -6.35
CA SER A 453 17.81 9.90 -5.32
C SER A 453 16.95 9.48 -4.12
N ASN A 454 16.38 8.29 -4.13
CA ASN A 454 15.62 7.72 -3.01
C ASN A 454 14.42 8.60 -2.55
N ASN A 455 13.85 9.37 -3.49
CA ASN A 455 12.74 10.27 -3.24
C ASN A 455 11.78 10.34 -4.44
N ILE A 456 10.55 10.76 -4.19
CA ILE A 456 9.61 11.22 -5.22
C ILE A 456 9.77 12.72 -5.44
N SER A 457 9.47 13.20 -6.65
CA SER A 457 9.34 14.63 -6.98
C SER A 457 7.90 14.97 -7.34
N VAL A 458 7.33 15.97 -6.67
CA VAL A 458 6.00 16.53 -6.96
C VAL A 458 6.14 17.83 -7.75
N LEU A 459 5.53 17.91 -8.92
CA LEU A 459 5.48 19.10 -9.76
C LEU A 459 4.02 19.53 -9.91
N LEU A 460 3.62 20.61 -9.23
CA LEU A 460 2.25 21.10 -9.29
C LEU A 460 1.92 21.73 -10.66
N GLY A 461 0.71 21.49 -11.17
CA GLY A 461 0.23 22.04 -12.44
C GLY A 461 -0.17 23.51 -12.33
N ASN A 462 -0.17 24.22 -13.47
CA ASN A 462 -0.72 25.58 -13.60
C ASN A 462 -2.01 25.62 -14.45
N GLY A 463 -2.48 24.47 -14.95
CA GLY A 463 -3.70 24.35 -15.76
C GLY A 463 -3.58 24.88 -17.20
N ASP A 464 -2.36 25.15 -17.67
CA ASP A 464 -2.06 25.58 -19.04
C ASP A 464 -1.02 24.68 -19.74
N GLY A 465 -0.83 23.45 -19.22
CA GLY A 465 0.22 22.53 -19.65
C GLY A 465 1.62 22.86 -19.10
N SER A 466 1.75 23.89 -18.25
CA SER A 466 3.00 24.21 -17.56
C SER A 466 2.99 23.82 -16.07
N PHE A 467 4.16 23.47 -15.55
CA PHE A 467 4.34 22.97 -14.19
C PHE A 467 5.25 23.87 -13.34
N GLY A 468 5.06 23.77 -12.02
CA GLY A 468 5.84 24.48 -11.02
C GLY A 468 7.28 23.98 -10.86
N LEU A 469 7.94 24.43 -9.81
CA LEU A 469 9.24 23.88 -9.41
C LEU A 469 9.01 22.61 -8.59
N PRO A 470 9.74 21.50 -8.82
CA PRO A 470 9.57 20.29 -8.03
C PRO A 470 9.89 20.50 -6.56
N VAL A 471 9.13 19.81 -5.71
CA VAL A 471 9.36 19.57 -4.28
C VAL A 471 9.57 18.07 -4.11
N ASN A 472 10.58 17.66 -3.35
CA ASN A 472 10.96 16.25 -3.25
C ASN A 472 10.68 15.70 -1.84
N PHE A 473 10.23 14.46 -1.75
CA PHE A 473 9.90 13.75 -0.50
C PHE A 473 10.60 12.39 -0.46
N GLU A 474 11.37 12.13 0.60
CA GLU A 474 12.18 10.92 0.76
C GLU A 474 11.28 9.70 1.05
N VAL A 475 11.45 8.61 0.31
CA VAL A 475 10.58 7.40 0.40
C VAL A 475 11.03 6.39 1.46
N GLY A 476 11.76 6.83 2.49
CA GLY A 476 12.11 6.00 3.65
C GLY A 476 12.98 4.77 3.38
N GLY A 477 13.57 4.65 2.18
CA GLY A 477 14.32 3.49 1.72
C GLY A 477 15.31 3.86 0.60
N SER A 478 15.52 2.94 -0.35
CA SER A 478 16.34 3.15 -1.54
C SER A 478 15.60 2.82 -2.83
N GLU A 479 16.13 3.32 -3.96
CA GLU A 479 15.86 2.81 -5.32
C GLU A 479 14.36 2.66 -5.68
N PRO A 480 13.54 3.72 -5.53
CA PRO A 480 12.13 3.67 -5.88
C PRO A 480 11.90 3.44 -7.38
N THR A 481 11.07 2.45 -7.67
CA THR A 481 10.74 1.94 -9.01
C THR A 481 9.34 2.42 -9.40
N GLY A 482 8.31 1.59 -9.29
CA GLY A 482 6.91 1.92 -9.57
C GLY A 482 6.22 2.79 -8.51
N ILE A 483 5.11 3.40 -8.89
CA ILE A 483 4.29 4.27 -8.03
C ILE A 483 2.82 4.25 -8.45
N ALA A 484 1.93 4.10 -7.47
CA ALA A 484 0.48 4.26 -7.63
C ALA A 484 -0.06 5.30 -6.65
N ALA A 485 -1.24 5.85 -6.97
CA ALA A 485 -1.88 6.90 -6.16
C ALA A 485 -3.38 6.66 -6.03
N LYS A 486 -3.89 6.78 -4.79
CA LYS A 486 -5.31 6.67 -4.44
C LYS A 486 -5.52 7.23 -3.03
N ASP A 487 -6.76 7.42 -2.62
CA ASP A 487 -7.07 7.51 -1.19
C ASP A 487 -7.00 6.09 -0.60
N LEU A 488 -6.21 5.92 0.46
CA LEU A 488 -6.02 4.64 1.16
C LEU A 488 -6.51 4.68 2.61
N ASN A 489 -6.99 5.84 3.07
CA ASN A 489 -7.33 6.07 4.47
C ASN A 489 -8.73 6.68 4.70
N GLY A 490 -9.43 7.07 3.63
CA GLY A 490 -10.79 7.62 3.64
C GLY A 490 -10.84 9.15 3.73
N ASP A 491 -9.70 9.83 3.95
CA ASP A 491 -9.69 11.27 4.24
C ASP A 491 -9.91 12.19 3.01
N ASN A 492 -10.22 11.61 1.85
CA ASN A 492 -10.51 12.23 0.56
C ASN A 492 -9.30 12.98 -0.04
N LYS A 493 -8.08 12.50 0.22
CA LYS A 493 -6.82 13.01 -0.36
C LYS A 493 -6.07 11.87 -1.03
N LEU A 494 -5.27 12.20 -2.04
CA LEU A 494 -4.45 11.21 -2.74
C LEU A 494 -3.16 10.92 -1.96
N ASP A 495 -3.07 9.71 -1.45
CA ASP A 495 -1.87 9.07 -0.95
C ASP A 495 -1.03 8.52 -2.13
N VAL A 496 0.20 8.11 -1.86
CA VAL A 496 1.01 7.35 -2.83
C VAL A 496 1.59 6.08 -2.22
N VAL A 497 1.63 5.03 -3.03
CA VAL A 497 2.34 3.78 -2.75
C VAL A 497 3.53 3.68 -3.68
N VAL A 498 4.71 3.35 -3.15
CA VAL A 498 5.98 3.33 -3.89
C VAL A 498 6.67 1.98 -3.71
N ALA A 499 6.93 1.31 -4.83
CA ALA A 499 7.80 0.13 -4.91
C ALA A 499 9.28 0.52 -4.85
N ARG A 500 10.16 -0.40 -4.46
CA ARG A 500 11.58 -0.15 -4.18
C ARG A 500 12.46 -1.34 -4.55
N GLU A 501 13.31 -1.19 -5.57
CA GLU A 501 14.33 -2.18 -5.93
C GLU A 501 15.27 -2.43 -4.73
N ASN A 502 15.86 -3.63 -4.67
CA ASN A 502 16.79 -4.06 -3.62
C ASN A 502 16.21 -3.95 -2.18
N SER A 503 14.90 -4.15 -2.05
CA SER A 503 14.16 -4.18 -0.77
C SER A 503 13.22 -5.39 -0.64
N GLU A 504 12.66 -5.56 0.55
CA GLU A 504 11.59 -6.52 0.89
C GLU A 504 10.31 -5.75 1.31
N ASN A 505 10.19 -4.46 0.94
CA ASN A 505 9.13 -3.57 1.44
C ASN A 505 8.76 -2.38 0.54
N ILE A 506 7.47 -2.09 0.51
CA ILE A 506 6.89 -0.87 -0.11
C ILE A 506 6.84 0.29 0.88
N SER A 507 6.63 1.51 0.37
CA SER A 507 6.24 2.67 1.17
C SER A 507 4.85 3.16 0.82
N VAL A 508 4.01 3.39 1.83
CA VAL A 508 2.79 4.20 1.71
C VAL A 508 3.07 5.57 2.33
N MET A 509 2.77 6.65 1.61
CA MET A 509 2.96 8.03 2.07
C MET A 509 1.64 8.78 1.98
N PHE A 510 1.03 9.09 3.13
CA PHE A 510 -0.29 9.71 3.16
C PHE A 510 -0.28 11.17 2.68
N GLY A 511 -1.26 11.55 1.88
CA GLY A 511 -1.39 12.86 1.23
C GLY A 511 -1.96 13.92 2.16
N THR A 512 -1.32 15.09 2.25
CA THR A 512 -1.84 16.22 3.04
C THR A 512 -2.75 17.17 2.25
N GLY A 513 -3.23 16.74 1.06
CA GLY A 513 -4.21 17.46 0.24
C GLY A 513 -3.73 18.83 -0.27
N ASN A 514 -2.43 18.97 -0.48
CA ASN A 514 -1.78 20.20 -0.95
C ASN A 514 -0.55 19.93 -1.83
N GLY A 515 -0.38 18.69 -2.32
CA GLY A 515 0.84 18.26 -3.01
C GLY A 515 2.04 18.00 -2.08
N SER A 516 1.80 17.76 -0.79
CA SER A 516 2.83 17.30 0.16
C SER A 516 2.38 16.02 0.86
N PHE A 517 3.33 15.15 1.17
CA PHE A 517 3.08 13.86 1.83
C PHE A 517 3.60 13.83 3.28
N GLY A 518 3.05 12.92 4.07
CA GLY A 518 3.49 12.57 5.41
C GLY A 518 4.81 11.78 5.44
N PHE A 519 5.10 11.13 6.56
CA PHE A 519 6.21 10.19 6.64
C PHE A 519 5.86 8.87 5.93
N PRO A 520 6.84 8.20 5.31
CA PRO A 520 6.65 6.89 4.68
C PRO A 520 6.46 5.79 5.74
N ASN A 521 5.34 5.08 5.63
CA ASN A 521 5.04 3.86 6.39
C ASN A 521 5.46 2.64 5.55
N ASN A 522 6.06 1.62 6.17
CA ASN A 522 6.73 0.53 5.46
C ASN A 522 6.07 -0.83 5.73
N PHE A 523 5.50 -1.42 4.68
CA PHE A 523 4.83 -2.73 4.73
C PHE A 523 5.68 -3.78 4.00
N GLN A 524 5.72 -5.01 4.52
CA GLN A 524 6.54 -6.10 3.96
C GLN A 524 5.85 -6.73 2.75
N VAL A 525 6.62 -7.07 1.73
CA VAL A 525 6.19 -7.74 0.49
C VAL A 525 7.21 -8.83 0.12
N GLY A 526 7.21 -9.34 -1.11
CA GLY A 526 8.26 -10.22 -1.60
C GLY A 526 9.57 -9.48 -1.97
N ASP A 527 10.63 -10.25 -2.20
CA ASP A 527 11.94 -9.77 -2.63
C ASP A 527 11.86 -8.96 -3.94
N ASN A 528 12.43 -7.76 -3.90
CA ASN A 528 12.58 -6.81 -5.00
C ASN A 528 11.25 -6.37 -5.66
N PRO A 529 10.42 -5.59 -4.96
CA PRO A 529 9.19 -5.03 -5.54
C PRO A 529 9.50 -3.99 -6.62
N GLU A 530 8.96 -4.19 -7.82
CA GLU A 530 9.16 -3.31 -8.99
C GLU A 530 7.98 -2.36 -9.21
N ASP A 531 6.74 -2.81 -9.07
CA ASP A 531 5.56 -2.03 -9.45
C ASP A 531 4.32 -2.27 -8.57
N VAL A 532 3.34 -1.37 -8.64
CA VAL A 532 2.17 -1.25 -7.75
C VAL A 532 0.86 -1.01 -8.51
N ALA A 533 -0.17 -1.78 -8.18
CA ALA A 533 -1.57 -1.48 -8.49
C ALA A 533 -2.41 -1.33 -7.20
N ILE A 534 -3.53 -0.60 -7.28
CA ILE A 534 -4.42 -0.33 -6.14
C ILE A 534 -5.89 -0.52 -6.52
N GLY A 535 -6.59 -1.43 -5.84
CA GLY A 535 -8.01 -1.71 -6.07
C GLY A 535 -8.60 -2.64 -5.03
N ASP A 536 -9.93 -2.66 -4.98
CA ASP A 536 -10.74 -3.56 -4.14
C ASP A 536 -10.76 -4.97 -4.76
N LEU A 537 -10.09 -5.95 -4.12
CA LEU A 537 -10.00 -7.33 -4.60
C LEU A 537 -10.90 -8.30 -3.83
N ASN A 538 -11.19 -8.05 -2.55
CA ASN A 538 -12.06 -8.89 -1.75
C ASN A 538 -13.55 -8.51 -1.89
N GLY A 539 -13.86 -7.27 -2.28
CA GLY A 539 -15.21 -6.72 -2.44
C GLY A 539 -15.64 -5.80 -1.30
N ASP A 540 -14.77 -5.48 -0.33
CA ASP A 540 -15.10 -4.71 0.87
C ASP A 540 -14.94 -3.18 0.71
N GLY A 541 -14.77 -2.69 -0.52
CA GLY A 541 -14.66 -1.26 -0.84
C GLY A 541 -13.42 -0.55 -0.30
N LYS A 542 -12.59 -1.20 0.52
CA LYS A 542 -11.27 -0.68 0.89
C LYS A 542 -10.34 -0.76 -0.33
N GLN A 543 -9.13 -0.25 -0.18
CA GLN A 543 -8.19 -0.17 -1.29
C GLN A 543 -6.98 -1.07 -1.02
N ASP A 544 -7.03 -2.28 -1.57
CA ASP A 544 -5.93 -3.24 -1.47
C ASP A 544 -4.74 -2.79 -2.33
N ILE A 545 -3.55 -3.20 -1.92
CA ILE A 545 -2.30 -2.92 -2.64
C ILE A 545 -1.78 -4.22 -3.26
N VAL A 546 -1.53 -4.21 -4.57
CA VAL A 546 -0.97 -5.34 -5.32
C VAL A 546 0.41 -4.98 -5.84
N ILE A 547 1.39 -5.87 -5.60
CA ILE A 547 2.82 -5.59 -5.85
C ILE A 547 3.45 -6.68 -6.69
N ALA A 548 4.16 -6.31 -7.76
CA ALA A 548 5.01 -7.22 -8.53
C ALA A 548 6.38 -7.39 -7.86
N ASN A 549 6.70 -8.58 -7.34
CA ASN A 549 7.99 -8.86 -6.69
C ASN A 549 8.92 -9.64 -7.63
N GLN A 550 9.89 -8.94 -8.22
CA GLN A 550 10.78 -9.43 -9.27
C GLN A 550 11.51 -10.73 -8.90
N ASP A 551 12.19 -10.73 -7.75
CA ASP A 551 13.10 -11.81 -7.37
C ASP A 551 12.36 -12.96 -6.67
N SER A 552 11.20 -12.66 -6.06
CA SER A 552 10.28 -13.68 -5.53
C SER A 552 9.45 -14.40 -6.59
N ASN A 553 9.28 -13.83 -7.80
CA ASN A 553 8.47 -14.39 -8.89
C ASN A 553 6.99 -14.61 -8.48
N ASN A 554 6.46 -13.68 -7.67
CA ASN A 554 5.09 -13.67 -7.17
C ASN A 554 4.53 -12.25 -7.20
N VAL A 555 3.21 -12.13 -6.97
CA VAL A 555 2.60 -10.89 -6.49
C VAL A 555 2.31 -10.99 -5.01
N SER A 556 2.51 -9.89 -4.28
CA SER A 556 1.93 -9.69 -2.96
C SER A 556 0.61 -8.93 -3.10
N VAL A 557 -0.42 -9.35 -2.37
CA VAL A 557 -1.60 -8.55 -2.06
C VAL A 557 -1.58 -8.22 -0.58
N LEU A 558 -1.76 -6.94 -0.25
CA LEU A 558 -2.01 -6.46 1.10
C LEU A 558 -3.45 -5.94 1.12
N LEU A 559 -4.33 -6.62 1.85
CA LEU A 559 -5.71 -6.20 1.99
C LEU A 559 -5.77 -4.90 2.81
N GLY A 560 -6.61 -3.96 2.38
CA GLY A 560 -6.91 -2.76 3.14
C GLY A 560 -7.65 -3.12 4.43
N GLN A 561 -7.44 -2.35 5.50
CA GLN A 561 -8.14 -2.51 6.78
C GLN A 561 -8.74 -1.18 7.27
N GLY A 562 -9.00 -0.28 6.32
CA GLY A 562 -9.37 1.10 6.60
C GLY A 562 -8.19 1.93 7.13
N ARG A 563 -8.38 3.26 7.15
CA ARG A 563 -7.47 4.23 7.83
C ARG A 563 -5.99 4.19 7.40
N GLY A 564 -5.67 3.57 6.26
CA GLY A 564 -4.30 3.37 5.80
C GLY A 564 -3.54 2.24 6.52
N SER A 565 -4.24 1.36 7.24
CA SER A 565 -3.71 0.11 7.77
C SER A 565 -3.98 -1.06 6.80
N PHE A 566 -3.13 -2.09 6.87
CA PHE A 566 -3.06 -3.16 5.87
C PHE A 566 -2.68 -4.51 6.48
N SER A 567 -3.16 -5.58 5.85
CA SER A 567 -2.79 -6.96 6.18
C SER A 567 -1.29 -7.24 6.02
N ASP A 568 -0.82 -8.33 6.65
CA ASP A 568 0.42 -8.97 6.19
C ASP A 568 0.19 -9.54 4.75
N ALA A 569 1.26 -9.59 3.95
CA ALA A 569 1.17 -9.89 2.52
C ALA A 569 0.73 -11.34 2.19
N ILE A 570 -0.37 -11.48 1.46
CA ILE A 570 -0.80 -12.72 0.82
C ILE A 570 -0.05 -12.86 -0.52
N ASN A 571 0.57 -14.00 -0.81
CA ASN A 571 1.51 -14.12 -1.94
C ASN A 571 1.10 -15.18 -2.97
N PHE A 572 0.93 -14.75 -4.24
CA PHE A 572 0.49 -15.60 -5.35
C PHE A 572 1.56 -15.71 -6.43
N ASN A 573 2.00 -16.93 -6.78
CA ASN A 573 3.08 -17.15 -7.75
C ASN A 573 2.67 -16.77 -9.19
N VAL A 574 3.58 -16.11 -9.91
CA VAL A 574 3.40 -15.67 -11.31
C VAL A 574 4.49 -16.29 -12.21
N GLY A 575 4.77 -15.73 -13.38
CA GLY A 575 5.91 -16.16 -14.22
C GLY A 575 7.25 -15.63 -13.70
N GLU A 576 8.35 -16.01 -14.36
CA GLU A 576 9.68 -15.57 -13.91
C GLU A 576 9.89 -14.07 -14.19
N LYS A 577 10.36 -13.37 -13.16
CA LYS A 577 10.74 -11.95 -13.17
C LYS A 577 9.58 -10.96 -13.51
N PRO A 578 8.56 -10.81 -12.65
CA PRO A 578 7.52 -9.81 -12.87
C PRO A 578 8.01 -8.37 -12.65
N LEU A 579 7.57 -7.44 -13.50
CA LEU A 579 8.05 -6.04 -13.52
C LEU A 579 6.94 -4.96 -13.48
N ASP A 580 5.70 -5.32 -13.74
CA ASP A 580 4.56 -4.42 -13.96
C ASP A 580 3.28 -5.19 -13.59
N VAL A 581 2.33 -4.52 -12.93
CA VAL A 581 1.10 -5.13 -12.42
C VAL A 581 -0.11 -4.21 -12.58
N ILE A 582 -1.24 -4.79 -12.98
CA ILE A 582 -2.52 -4.08 -13.10
C ILE A 582 -3.67 -4.89 -12.50
N VAL A 583 -4.74 -4.19 -12.11
CA VAL A 583 -6.00 -4.78 -11.62
C VAL A 583 -7.18 -4.34 -12.48
N GLU A 584 -7.94 -5.30 -13.02
CA GLU A 584 -9.15 -5.06 -13.81
C GLU A 584 -10.02 -6.32 -13.90
N ASP A 585 -11.33 -6.20 -14.11
CA ASP A 585 -12.23 -7.33 -14.36
C ASP A 585 -12.07 -7.88 -15.81
N PHE A 586 -11.13 -8.82 -15.99
CA PHE A 586 -10.88 -9.47 -17.30
C PHE A 586 -11.92 -10.53 -17.68
N ASN A 587 -12.79 -10.94 -16.74
CA ASN A 587 -13.71 -12.07 -16.91
C ASN A 587 -15.20 -11.64 -16.99
N LYS A 588 -15.50 -10.45 -16.48
CA LYS A 588 -16.80 -9.76 -16.39
C LYS A 588 -17.81 -10.42 -15.45
N ASP A 589 -17.33 -10.86 -14.29
CA ASP A 589 -18.14 -11.31 -13.14
C ASP A 589 -18.35 -10.24 -12.05
N GLY A 590 -17.60 -9.14 -12.08
CA GLY A 590 -17.69 -8.02 -11.14
C GLY A 590 -16.54 -7.90 -10.14
N LYS A 591 -15.57 -8.82 -10.13
CA LYS A 591 -14.37 -8.74 -9.28
C LYS A 591 -13.17 -8.22 -10.05
N LEU A 592 -12.22 -7.61 -9.35
CA LEU A 592 -10.93 -7.27 -9.93
C LEU A 592 -10.04 -8.52 -10.00
N ASP A 593 -9.63 -8.89 -11.22
CA ASP A 593 -8.56 -9.85 -11.49
C ASP A 593 -7.19 -9.11 -11.46
N ILE A 594 -6.08 -9.84 -11.29
CA ILE A 594 -4.71 -9.27 -11.36
C ILE A 594 -4.04 -9.74 -12.65
N ALA A 595 -3.25 -8.88 -13.32
CA ALA A 595 -2.33 -9.29 -14.39
C ALA A 595 -0.92 -8.75 -14.18
N THR A 596 0.10 -9.52 -14.59
CA THR A 596 1.52 -9.13 -14.53
C THR A 596 2.24 -9.37 -15.85
N THR A 597 3.25 -8.57 -16.18
CA THR A 597 4.29 -9.03 -17.11
C THR A 597 5.24 -9.99 -16.40
N ASN A 598 5.92 -10.87 -17.14
CA ASN A 598 6.94 -11.78 -16.63
C ASN A 598 8.16 -11.73 -17.59
N PHE A 599 9.12 -10.86 -17.29
CA PHE A 599 10.15 -10.42 -18.24
C PHE A 599 11.05 -11.57 -18.74
N ASP A 600 11.58 -12.39 -17.84
CA ASP A 600 12.48 -13.50 -18.22
C ASP A 600 11.71 -14.72 -18.80
N SER A 601 10.37 -14.70 -18.73
CA SER A 601 9.48 -15.77 -19.21
C SER A 601 8.76 -15.48 -20.54
N ASP A 602 8.98 -14.33 -21.19
CA ASP A 602 8.28 -13.90 -22.42
C ASP A 602 6.74 -14.06 -22.35
N THR A 603 6.14 -13.77 -21.19
CA THR A 603 4.70 -13.97 -20.91
C THR A 603 4.08 -12.85 -20.09
N ILE A 604 2.75 -12.79 -20.09
CA ILE A 604 1.96 -12.24 -18.98
C ILE A 604 1.39 -13.36 -18.12
N SER A 605 1.07 -13.04 -16.87
CA SER A 605 0.16 -13.80 -16.01
C SER A 605 -1.19 -13.09 -15.93
N ILE A 606 -2.28 -13.84 -15.83
CA ILE A 606 -3.60 -13.35 -15.41
C ILE A 606 -4.07 -14.26 -14.27
N LEU A 607 -4.37 -13.66 -13.13
CA LEU A 607 -4.87 -14.29 -11.91
C LEU A 607 -6.36 -13.93 -11.83
N THR A 608 -7.21 -14.86 -12.22
CA THR A 608 -8.67 -14.67 -12.19
C THR A 608 -9.18 -14.81 -10.75
N ASN A 609 -9.90 -13.82 -10.23
CA ASN A 609 -10.34 -13.75 -8.84
C ASN A 609 -11.48 -14.75 -8.58
N THR A 610 -11.28 -15.64 -7.61
CA THR A 610 -12.22 -16.72 -7.26
C THR A 610 -12.82 -16.59 -5.86
N THR A 611 -12.43 -15.57 -5.09
CA THR A 611 -12.88 -15.26 -3.71
C THR A 611 -14.38 -15.48 -3.54
N GLU A 612 -14.80 -16.41 -2.69
CA GLU A 612 -16.22 -16.69 -2.45
C GLU A 612 -16.81 -15.68 -1.46
N ILE A 613 -17.13 -14.48 -1.96
CA ILE A 613 -17.94 -13.49 -1.22
C ILE A 613 -19.28 -14.17 -0.84
N PRO A 614 -19.62 -14.30 0.46
CA PRO A 614 -20.78 -15.07 0.88
C PRO A 614 -22.10 -14.48 0.38
N THR A 615 -22.85 -15.24 -0.42
CA THR A 615 -24.13 -14.77 -0.96
C THR A 615 -25.30 -15.12 -0.03
N THR A 616 -25.96 -14.08 0.49
CA THR A 616 -27.21 -14.09 1.28
C THR A 616 -28.31 -15.05 0.80
#